data_AF-A0A3D2FS22-F1
#
_entry.id   AF-A0A3D2FS22-F1
#
_cell.length_a   1.000
_cell.length_b   1.000
_cell.length_c   1.000
_cell.angle_alpha   90.00
_cell.angle_beta   90.00
_cell.angle_gamma   90.00
#
_symmetry.space_group_name_H-M   'P 1'
#
loop_
_entity.id
_entity.type
_entity.pdbx_description
1 polymer ?
#
loop_
_entity_poly.entity_id
_entity_poly.type
_entity_poly.pdbx_seq_one_letter_code
_entity_poly.pdbx_strand_id
1 'polypeptide(L)'
;MLDVQSIRKNFPIFNRGKNPFVYLDSASTSQKPQSVIDAVSTYYNSYAANIHRALYTIGEKATDKYEGVRKKVKNFLNVPDTHTVIFTGSTTESLNLIAYAWGQKNLNADSEILLSEMEHHSNIVPWQLVAEKTQSSLQFIPLTDDGTLDLEPNDSLYSKRTKLISVCHQSNVFGTVNPIDSVIATAKEWGAISVIDGAQAVPHMKVDIAKLDCDFYAFSGHKMLGPTGVGVLIGRTDLLEEMDPFMGGGEMIDKVTLEKSTWNKVPWKFEAGTPNIAQVIGLGAA
;
A
#
# COMPACT_ATOMS: atom_id res chain seq x y z
N MET A 1 27.88 -8.86 12.84
CA MET A 1 27.43 -10.19 12.36
C MET A 1 26.00 -10.39 12.84
N LEU A 2 25.09 -10.88 11.99
CA LEU A 2 23.67 -11.07 12.32
C LEU A 2 23.50 -12.33 13.20
N ASP A 3 22.95 -12.18 14.41
CA ASP A 3 22.64 -13.33 15.29
C ASP A 3 21.22 -13.85 15.01
N VAL A 4 21.13 -14.81 14.09
CA VAL A 4 19.87 -15.42 13.66
C VAL A 4 19.18 -16.19 14.81
N GLN A 5 19.93 -16.77 15.75
CA GLN A 5 19.34 -17.55 16.84
C GLN A 5 18.67 -16.63 17.86
N SER A 6 19.30 -15.50 18.17
CA SER A 6 18.67 -14.47 19.01
C SER A 6 17.41 -13.90 18.35
N ILE A 7 17.46 -13.58 17.05
CA ILE A 7 16.28 -13.09 16.30
C ILE A 7 15.15 -14.13 16.32
N ARG A 8 15.46 -15.41 16.10
CA ARG A 8 14.45 -16.48 16.04
C ARG A 8 13.67 -16.62 17.35
N LYS A 9 14.29 -16.35 18.50
CA LYS A 9 13.62 -16.37 19.81
C LYS A 9 12.49 -15.35 19.92
N ASN A 10 12.56 -14.26 19.16
CA ASN A 10 11.50 -13.25 19.12
C ASN A 10 10.22 -13.74 18.42
N PHE A 11 10.24 -14.90 17.75
CA PHE A 11 9.10 -15.45 17.02
C PHE A 11 8.54 -16.69 17.73
N PRO A 12 7.47 -16.55 18.53
CA PRO A 12 7.00 -17.61 19.41
C PRO A 12 6.58 -18.89 18.68
N ILE A 13 6.17 -18.77 17.41
CA ILE A 13 5.75 -19.91 16.60
C ILE A 13 6.86 -20.95 16.42
N PHE A 14 8.14 -20.54 16.39
CA PHE A 14 9.27 -21.46 16.25
C PHE A 14 9.67 -22.15 17.54
N ASN A 15 9.12 -21.72 18.69
CA ASN A 15 9.39 -22.32 20.00
C ASN A 15 8.35 -23.39 20.38
N ARG A 16 7.44 -23.75 19.45
CA ARG A 16 6.35 -24.71 19.71
C ARG A 16 6.74 -26.13 19.33
N GLY A 17 6.55 -27.07 20.27
CA GLY A 17 6.56 -28.51 20.00
C GLY A 17 7.93 -29.19 20.08
N LYS A 18 7.92 -30.52 19.87
CA LYS A 18 9.12 -31.38 19.93
C LYS A 18 9.93 -31.43 18.63
N ASN A 19 9.32 -31.04 17.49
CA ASN A 19 9.94 -31.09 16.17
C ASN A 19 10.24 -29.67 15.66
N PRO A 20 11.37 -29.45 14.95
CA PRO A 20 11.70 -28.14 14.42
C PRO A 20 10.71 -27.71 13.32
N PHE A 21 9.99 -26.60 13.55
CA PHE A 21 9.13 -26.00 12.56
C PHE A 21 9.96 -25.22 11.52
N VAL A 22 9.86 -25.62 10.26
CA VAL A 22 10.53 -24.98 9.11
C VAL A 22 9.47 -24.32 8.24
N TYR A 23 9.57 -22.99 8.07
CA TYR A 23 8.61 -22.19 7.32
C TYR A 23 9.33 -21.45 6.19
N LEU A 24 9.03 -21.83 4.94
CA LEU A 24 9.63 -21.28 3.71
C LEU A 24 8.57 -20.68 2.79
N ASP A 25 7.58 -20.01 3.38
CA ASP A 25 6.43 -19.42 2.66
C ASP A 25 6.20 -17.94 3.07
N SER A 26 7.25 -17.26 3.52
CA SER A 26 7.16 -15.86 3.97
C SER A 26 6.74 -14.87 2.87
N ALA A 27 6.95 -15.23 1.60
CA ALA A 27 6.47 -14.44 0.46
C ALA A 27 4.93 -14.37 0.38
N SER A 28 4.24 -15.39 0.92
CA SER A 28 2.79 -15.40 1.11
C SER A 28 2.42 -14.59 2.35
N THR A 29 2.92 -14.98 3.52
CA THR A 29 2.76 -14.21 4.77
C THR A 29 3.90 -14.47 5.73
N SER A 30 4.40 -13.43 6.37
CA SER A 30 5.48 -13.55 7.35
C SER A 30 4.99 -14.04 8.71
N GLN A 31 5.87 -14.61 9.53
CA GLN A 31 5.58 -14.86 10.94
C GLN A 31 5.72 -13.58 11.77
N LYS A 32 5.12 -13.56 12.96
CA LYS A 32 5.03 -12.33 13.78
C LYS A 32 5.97 -12.40 14.98
N PRO A 33 6.77 -11.35 15.23
CA PRO A 33 7.55 -11.28 16.45
C PRO A 33 6.64 -10.98 17.65
N GLN A 34 7.12 -11.31 18.85
CA GLN A 34 6.40 -11.09 20.10
C GLN A 34 6.02 -9.61 20.30
N SER A 35 6.86 -8.67 19.85
CA SER A 35 6.57 -7.23 19.90
C SER A 35 5.27 -6.84 19.20
N VAL A 36 4.98 -7.44 18.04
CA VAL A 36 3.75 -7.19 17.27
C VAL A 36 2.54 -7.80 17.99
N ILE A 37 2.69 -9.01 18.52
CA ILE A 37 1.64 -9.70 19.29
C ILE A 37 1.30 -8.89 20.54
N ASP A 38 2.31 -8.43 21.27
CA ASP A 38 2.16 -7.65 22.49
C ASP A 38 1.53 -6.29 22.20
N ALA A 39 1.89 -5.62 21.10
CA ALA A 39 1.30 -4.34 20.72
C ALA A 39 -0.21 -4.44 20.50
N VAL A 40 -0.66 -5.46 19.75
CA VAL A 40 -2.09 -5.75 19.52
C VAL A 40 -2.79 -6.13 20.82
N SER A 41 -2.20 -7.04 21.61
CA SER A 41 -2.74 -7.48 22.89
C SER A 41 -2.89 -6.32 23.89
N THR A 42 -1.88 -5.46 23.98
CA THR A 42 -1.88 -4.32 24.92
C THR A 42 -2.93 -3.28 24.52
N TYR A 43 -3.17 -3.04 23.23
CA TYR A 43 -4.27 -2.18 22.81
C TYR A 43 -5.61 -2.68 23.37
N TYR A 44 -5.96 -3.95 23.10
CA TYR A 44 -7.22 -4.52 23.56
C TYR A 44 -7.33 -4.63 25.08
N ASN A 45 -6.25 -4.97 25.77
CA ASN A 45 -6.27 -5.17 27.22
C ASN A 45 -6.19 -3.87 28.04
N SER A 46 -5.81 -2.73 27.45
CA SER A 46 -5.47 -1.54 28.25
C SER A 46 -6.03 -0.21 27.76
N TYR A 47 -6.26 -0.02 26.46
CA TYR A 47 -6.68 1.29 25.95
C TYR A 47 -7.52 1.23 24.66
N ALA A 48 -8.29 0.14 24.47
CA ALA A 48 -9.18 0.03 23.33
C ALA A 48 -10.28 1.09 23.39
N ALA A 49 -10.30 1.95 22.38
CA ALA A 49 -11.23 3.04 22.23
C ALA A 49 -11.28 3.47 20.76
N ASN A 50 -12.40 4.06 20.35
CA ASN A 50 -12.47 4.67 19.03
C ASN A 50 -11.60 5.95 18.99
N ILE A 51 -11.00 6.24 17.83
CA ILE A 51 -10.05 7.35 17.66
C ILE A 51 -10.73 8.62 17.14
N HIS A 52 -10.04 9.76 17.22
CA HIS A 52 -10.46 11.10 16.76
C HIS A 52 -11.70 11.74 17.41
N ARG A 53 -12.62 10.97 18.00
CA ARG A 53 -13.87 11.46 18.60
C ARG A 53 -13.89 11.43 20.13
N ALA A 54 -12.83 10.91 20.76
CA ALA A 54 -12.79 10.64 22.18
C ALA A 54 -12.02 11.75 22.94
N LEU A 55 -12.68 12.39 23.91
CA LEU A 55 -12.10 13.36 24.85
C LEU A 55 -11.71 12.70 26.19
N TYR A 56 -11.52 11.38 26.20
CA TYR A 56 -11.20 10.59 27.39
C TYR A 56 -9.85 9.89 27.21
N THR A 57 -9.16 9.66 28.33
CA THR A 57 -7.73 9.30 28.37
C THR A 57 -7.36 8.10 27.50
N ILE A 58 -8.16 7.02 27.50
CA ILE A 58 -7.85 5.84 26.67
C ILE A 58 -8.07 6.09 25.17
N GLY A 59 -8.99 7.00 24.80
CA GLY A 59 -9.25 7.41 23.42
C GLY A 59 -8.15 8.32 22.85
N GLU A 60 -7.66 9.26 23.65
CA GLU A 60 -6.46 10.06 23.33
C GLU A 60 -5.25 9.13 23.12
N LYS A 61 -5.02 8.20 24.04
CA LYS A 61 -3.93 7.22 23.93
C LYS A 61 -4.05 6.33 22.68
N ALA A 62 -5.26 5.87 22.34
CA ALA A 62 -5.48 5.10 21.13
C ALA A 62 -5.18 5.91 19.87
N THR A 63 -5.61 7.17 19.85
CA THR A 63 -5.37 8.12 18.74
C THR A 63 -3.88 8.40 18.59
N ASP A 64 -3.17 8.69 19.68
CA ASP A 64 -1.72 8.91 19.68
C ASP A 64 -0.93 7.70 19.18
N LYS A 65 -1.34 6.49 19.58
CA LYS A 65 -0.69 5.25 19.13
C LYS A 65 -0.96 4.98 17.65
N TYR A 66 -2.17 5.23 17.17
CA TYR A 66 -2.54 5.07 15.77
C TYR A 66 -1.82 6.08 14.86
N GLU A 67 -1.92 7.38 15.16
CA GLU A 67 -1.25 8.44 14.38
C GLU A 67 0.28 8.38 14.51
N GLY A 68 0.78 7.86 15.63
CA GLY A 68 2.19 7.51 15.79
C GLY A 68 2.69 6.49 14.75
N VAL A 69 1.82 5.61 14.22
CA VAL A 69 2.18 4.66 13.17
C VAL A 69 2.40 5.39 11.84
N ARG A 70 1.60 6.42 11.50
CA ARG A 70 1.86 7.20 10.27
C ARG A 70 3.26 7.82 10.30
N LYS A 71 3.67 8.36 11.45
CA LYS A 71 5.04 8.90 11.63
C LYS A 71 6.11 7.83 11.46
N LYS A 72 5.85 6.60 11.91
CA LYS A 72 6.76 5.47 11.70
C LYS A 72 6.86 5.08 10.23
N VAL A 73 5.72 4.96 9.53
CA VAL A 73 5.69 4.69 8.08
C VAL A 73 6.45 5.78 7.32
N LYS A 74 6.19 7.06 7.66
CA LYS A 74 6.89 8.21 7.11
C LYS A 74 8.41 8.04 7.22
N ASN A 75 8.90 7.74 8.41
CA ASN A 75 10.34 7.59 8.65
C ASN A 75 10.92 6.32 8.01
N PHE A 76 10.16 5.22 8.00
CA PHE A 76 10.59 3.92 7.48
C PHE A 76 10.80 3.96 5.97
N LEU A 77 9.91 4.63 5.25
CA LEU A 77 9.93 4.73 3.78
C LEU A 77 10.45 6.08 3.26
N ASN A 78 10.93 6.95 4.16
CA ASN A 78 11.34 8.32 3.85
C ASN A 78 10.28 9.09 3.04
N VAL A 79 9.04 9.11 3.54
CA VAL A 79 7.93 9.84 2.93
C VAL A 79 7.99 11.32 3.35
N PRO A 80 7.68 12.29 2.47
CA PRO A 80 7.76 13.71 2.81
C PRO A 80 6.80 14.15 3.94
N ASP A 81 5.57 13.67 3.91
CA ASP A 81 4.49 14.07 4.83
C ASP A 81 3.74 12.83 5.36
N THR A 82 3.16 12.91 6.56
CA THR A 82 2.21 11.90 7.05
C THR A 82 0.86 11.99 6.35
N HIS A 83 0.49 13.14 5.76
CA HIS A 83 -0.77 13.27 5.04
C HIS A 83 -0.83 12.41 3.77
N THR A 84 0.32 12.05 3.19
CA THR A 84 0.38 11.15 2.03
C THR A 84 0.21 9.68 2.40
N VAL A 85 0.21 9.33 3.69
CA VAL A 85 0.09 7.95 4.17
C VAL A 85 -1.37 7.66 4.49
N ILE A 86 -1.97 6.69 3.82
CA ILE A 86 -3.34 6.21 4.02
C ILE A 86 -3.27 4.76 4.49
N PHE A 87 -4.00 4.44 5.56
CA PHE A 87 -4.15 3.06 6.01
C PHE A 87 -5.30 2.38 5.27
N THR A 88 -5.03 1.19 4.77
CA THR A 88 -6.00 0.32 4.10
C THR A 88 -5.97 -1.06 4.77
N GLY A 89 -6.79 -2.00 4.32
CA GLY A 89 -6.72 -3.39 4.77
C GLY A 89 -5.61 -4.22 4.11
N SER A 90 -5.11 -3.80 2.93
CA SER A 90 -4.07 -4.52 2.17
C SER A 90 -3.55 -3.71 0.98
N THR A 91 -2.47 -4.17 0.35
CA THR A 91 -2.02 -3.69 -0.98
C THR A 91 -3.15 -3.75 -2.00
N THR A 92 -3.94 -4.83 -2.00
CA THR A 92 -5.07 -5.00 -2.91
C THR A 92 -6.09 -3.88 -2.76
N GLU A 93 -6.43 -3.51 -1.52
CA GLU A 93 -7.36 -2.41 -1.26
C GLU A 93 -6.75 -1.07 -1.68
N SER A 94 -5.47 -0.84 -1.41
CA SER A 94 -4.74 0.35 -1.87
C SER A 94 -4.80 0.53 -3.40
N LEU A 95 -4.60 -0.55 -4.16
CA LEU A 95 -4.65 -0.52 -5.63
C LEU A 95 -6.08 -0.32 -6.14
N ASN A 96 -7.07 -0.94 -5.49
CA ASN A 96 -8.49 -0.69 -5.80
C ASN A 96 -8.91 0.75 -5.50
N LEU A 97 -8.41 1.33 -4.42
CA LEU A 97 -8.64 2.73 -4.07
C LEU A 97 -8.17 3.62 -5.21
N ILE A 98 -6.94 3.45 -5.72
CA ILE A 98 -6.44 4.24 -6.85
C ILE A 98 -7.30 4.03 -8.10
N ALA A 99 -7.54 2.77 -8.49
CA ALA A 99 -8.33 2.45 -9.67
C ALA A 99 -9.74 3.04 -9.61
N TYR A 100 -10.36 3.04 -8.42
CA TYR A 100 -11.69 3.61 -8.21
C TYR A 100 -11.67 5.14 -8.17
N ALA A 101 -10.94 5.72 -7.23
CA ALA A 101 -10.99 7.14 -6.87
C ALA A 101 -10.27 8.06 -7.87
N TRP A 102 -9.18 7.57 -8.46
CA TRP A 102 -8.45 8.29 -9.52
C TRP A 102 -8.87 7.78 -10.89
N GLY A 103 -8.86 6.46 -11.09
CA GLY A 103 -9.04 5.86 -12.41
C GLY A 103 -10.38 6.16 -13.06
N GLN A 104 -11.50 6.05 -12.33
CA GLN A 104 -12.83 6.29 -12.90
C GLN A 104 -13.04 7.74 -13.37
N LYS A 105 -12.34 8.69 -12.76
CA LYS A 105 -12.43 10.11 -13.07
C LYS A 105 -11.52 10.54 -14.21
N ASN A 106 -10.34 9.92 -14.33
CA ASN A 106 -9.26 10.39 -15.18
C ASN A 106 -9.04 9.54 -16.44
N LEU A 107 -9.58 8.33 -16.49
CA LEU A 107 -9.48 7.44 -17.64
C LEU A 107 -10.72 7.54 -18.53
N ASN A 108 -10.52 7.32 -19.83
CA ASN A 108 -11.55 7.32 -20.86
C ASN A 108 -11.14 6.39 -22.02
N ALA A 109 -11.96 6.34 -23.08
CA ALA A 109 -11.73 5.48 -24.24
C ALA A 109 -10.39 5.70 -24.96
N ASP A 110 -9.79 6.88 -24.85
CA ASP A 110 -8.50 7.21 -25.46
C ASP A 110 -7.31 6.94 -24.52
N SER A 111 -7.57 6.45 -23.29
CA SER A 111 -6.55 6.21 -22.28
C SER A 111 -5.97 4.80 -22.37
N GLU A 112 -4.67 4.69 -22.10
CA GLU A 112 -3.94 3.43 -21.93
C GLU A 112 -3.46 3.29 -20.48
N ILE A 113 -3.58 2.08 -19.94
CA ILE A 113 -2.99 1.66 -18.67
C ILE A 113 -1.90 0.65 -18.99
N LEU A 114 -0.65 0.98 -18.66
CA LEU A 114 0.50 0.10 -18.88
C LEU A 114 0.83 -0.68 -17.60
N LEU A 115 0.78 -2.00 -17.71
CA LEU A 115 1.14 -2.95 -16.65
C LEU A 115 2.38 -3.74 -17.06
N SER A 116 2.88 -4.63 -16.20
CA SER A 116 3.82 -5.67 -16.62
C SER A 116 3.16 -7.05 -16.68
N GLU A 117 3.76 -8.00 -17.40
CA GLU A 117 3.30 -9.40 -17.39
C GLU A 117 3.56 -10.12 -16.05
N MET A 118 4.41 -9.57 -15.18
CA MET A 118 4.75 -10.17 -13.89
C MET A 118 3.88 -9.71 -12.71
N GLU A 119 2.83 -8.93 -12.99
CA GLU A 119 1.98 -8.38 -11.94
C GLU A 119 1.25 -9.46 -11.13
N HIS A 120 1.18 -9.26 -9.82
CA HIS A 120 0.26 -10.00 -8.97
C HIS A 120 -1.18 -9.65 -9.36
N HIS A 121 -2.14 -10.56 -9.20
CA HIS A 121 -3.55 -10.31 -9.57
C HIS A 121 -4.14 -9.04 -8.94
N SER A 122 -3.69 -8.68 -7.73
CA SER A 122 -4.06 -7.42 -7.06
C SER A 122 -3.70 -6.17 -7.85
N ASN A 123 -2.68 -6.24 -8.71
CA ASN A 123 -2.24 -5.16 -9.60
C ASN A 123 -2.59 -5.43 -11.08
N ILE A 124 -3.60 -6.28 -11.34
CA ILE A 124 -4.17 -6.52 -12.68
C ILE A 124 -5.68 -6.28 -12.64
N VAL A 125 -6.38 -6.99 -11.75
CA VAL A 125 -7.85 -7.01 -11.71
C VAL A 125 -8.47 -5.63 -11.49
N PRO A 126 -7.96 -4.75 -10.60
CA PRO A 126 -8.53 -3.41 -10.44
C PRO A 126 -8.46 -2.58 -11.73
N TRP A 127 -7.38 -2.74 -12.50
CA TRP A 127 -7.18 -2.06 -13.77
C TRP A 127 -8.11 -2.59 -14.86
N GLN A 128 -8.33 -3.90 -14.92
CA GLN A 128 -9.34 -4.50 -15.80
C GLN A 128 -10.73 -3.93 -15.52
N LEU A 129 -11.13 -3.86 -14.24
CA LEU A 129 -12.44 -3.36 -13.84
C LEU A 129 -12.64 -1.88 -14.16
N VAL A 130 -11.63 -1.03 -13.96
CA VAL A 130 -11.74 0.39 -14.33
C VAL A 130 -11.62 0.59 -15.84
N ALA A 131 -10.82 -0.23 -16.53
CA ALA A 131 -10.70 -0.20 -17.98
C ALA A 131 -12.03 -0.52 -18.66
N GLU A 132 -12.73 -1.55 -18.19
CA GLU A 132 -14.07 -1.89 -18.68
C GLU A 132 -15.06 -0.73 -18.50
N LYS A 133 -15.08 -0.09 -17.32
CA LYS A 133 -15.99 1.03 -17.03
C LYS A 133 -15.70 2.30 -17.82
N THR A 134 -14.42 2.58 -18.07
CA THR A 134 -13.96 3.80 -18.74
C THR A 134 -13.70 3.61 -20.23
N GLN A 135 -13.80 2.37 -20.70
CA GLN A 135 -13.44 1.91 -22.03
C GLN A 135 -11.96 2.15 -22.39
N SER A 136 -11.10 2.36 -21.38
CA SER A 136 -9.66 2.46 -21.59
C SER A 136 -9.06 1.09 -21.91
N SER A 137 -7.83 1.09 -22.46
CA SER A 137 -7.15 -0.13 -22.87
C SER A 137 -6.03 -0.50 -21.91
N LEU A 138 -5.74 -1.80 -21.80
CA LEU A 138 -4.60 -2.32 -21.05
C LEU A 138 -3.48 -2.71 -22.00
N GLN A 139 -2.26 -2.35 -21.63
CA GLN A 139 -1.02 -2.75 -22.29
C GLN A 139 -0.10 -3.43 -21.28
N PHE A 140 0.77 -4.34 -21.74
CA PHE A 140 1.62 -5.13 -20.86
C PHE A 140 3.08 -5.12 -21.34
N ILE A 141 3.99 -4.71 -20.46
CA ILE A 141 5.43 -4.82 -20.66
C ILE A 141 5.81 -6.30 -20.60
N PRO A 142 6.37 -6.87 -21.68
CA PRO A 142 6.71 -8.29 -21.72
C PRO A 142 7.93 -8.60 -20.87
N LEU A 143 8.12 -9.89 -20.60
CA LEU A 143 9.30 -10.39 -19.91
C LEU A 143 10.37 -10.85 -20.90
N THR A 144 11.62 -10.61 -20.56
CA THR A 144 12.77 -11.26 -21.20
C THR A 144 12.93 -12.69 -20.70
N ASP A 145 13.73 -13.51 -21.41
CA ASP A 145 14.00 -14.91 -21.04
C ASP A 145 14.66 -15.07 -19.65
N ASP A 146 15.33 -14.04 -19.14
CA ASP A 146 15.95 -14.04 -17.82
C ASP A 146 15.02 -13.56 -16.68
N GLY A 147 13.74 -13.32 -16.99
CA GLY A 147 12.73 -12.93 -16.01
C GLY A 147 12.80 -11.46 -15.59
N THR A 148 13.46 -10.61 -16.39
CA THR A 148 13.43 -9.15 -16.25
C THR A 148 12.40 -8.52 -17.19
N LEU A 149 12.12 -7.22 -17.00
CA LEU A 149 11.21 -6.49 -17.87
C LEU A 149 11.91 -6.11 -19.18
N ASP A 150 11.26 -6.37 -20.31
CA ASP A 150 11.70 -5.87 -21.60
C ASP A 150 11.32 -4.39 -21.74
N LEU A 151 12.28 -3.54 -21.39
CA LEU A 151 12.14 -2.08 -21.42
C LEU A 151 12.70 -1.46 -22.71
N GLU A 152 13.03 -2.27 -23.71
CA GLU A 152 13.49 -1.74 -24.99
C GLU A 152 12.41 -0.87 -25.65
N PRO A 153 12.78 0.25 -26.30
CA PRO A 153 11.82 1.15 -26.93
C PRO A 153 10.94 0.41 -27.93
N ASN A 154 9.63 0.39 -27.66
CA ASN A 154 8.66 -0.24 -28.54
C ASN A 154 7.51 0.73 -28.83
N ASP A 155 7.52 1.38 -30.00
CA ASP A 155 6.53 2.38 -30.38
C ASP A 155 5.06 1.90 -30.28
N SER A 156 4.81 0.57 -30.22
CA SER A 156 3.48 0.01 -30.03
C SER A 156 3.02 -0.08 -28.57
N LEU A 157 3.94 -0.20 -27.62
CA LEU A 157 3.68 -0.27 -26.16
C LEU A 157 3.84 1.10 -25.49
N TYR A 158 4.70 1.95 -26.04
CA TYR A 158 5.15 3.20 -25.44
C TYR A 158 4.46 4.38 -26.16
N SER A 159 3.30 4.80 -25.65
CA SER A 159 2.41 5.76 -26.30
C SER A 159 2.01 6.90 -25.37
N LYS A 160 1.89 8.11 -25.92
CA LYS A 160 1.39 9.31 -25.21
C LYS A 160 -0.07 9.21 -24.76
N ARG A 161 -0.79 8.15 -25.15
CA ARG A 161 -2.11 7.81 -24.62
C ARG A 161 -2.03 7.15 -23.23
N THR A 162 -0.85 6.69 -22.83
CA THR A 162 -0.64 6.12 -21.49
C THR A 162 -0.91 7.19 -20.45
N LYS A 163 -1.89 6.92 -19.57
CA LYS A 163 -2.27 7.79 -18.45
C LYS A 163 -1.82 7.25 -17.11
N LEU A 164 -1.56 5.94 -17.05
CA LEU A 164 -1.15 5.26 -15.84
C LEU A 164 -0.16 4.15 -16.18
N ILE A 165 0.93 4.06 -15.43
CA ILE A 165 1.84 2.91 -15.43
C ILE A 165 1.78 2.27 -14.05
N SER A 166 1.38 1.00 -13.96
CA SER A 166 1.39 0.24 -12.70
C SER A 166 2.31 -0.96 -12.78
N VAL A 167 3.32 -1.01 -11.91
CA VAL A 167 4.29 -2.11 -11.88
C VAL A 167 4.65 -2.56 -10.47
N CYS A 168 4.94 -3.84 -10.30
CA CYS A 168 5.51 -4.35 -9.06
C CYS A 168 6.97 -3.90 -8.93
N HIS A 169 7.38 -3.48 -7.73
CA HIS A 169 8.79 -3.16 -7.44
C HIS A 169 9.62 -4.45 -7.37
N GLN A 170 9.03 -5.53 -6.85
CA GLN A 170 9.65 -6.85 -6.84
C GLN A 170 8.63 -7.94 -7.13
N SER A 171 8.95 -8.83 -8.06
CA SER A 171 8.11 -9.98 -8.39
C SER A 171 8.01 -10.95 -7.21
N ASN A 172 6.80 -11.40 -6.87
CA ASN A 172 6.58 -12.42 -5.86
C ASN A 172 6.87 -13.85 -6.35
N VAL A 173 7.09 -14.03 -7.66
CA VAL A 173 7.37 -15.34 -8.28
C VAL A 173 8.84 -15.45 -8.63
N PHE A 174 9.35 -14.53 -9.46
CA PHE A 174 10.74 -14.57 -9.92
C PHE A 174 11.72 -13.98 -8.90
N GLY A 175 11.25 -13.14 -7.97
CA GLY A 175 12.12 -12.39 -7.07
C GLY A 175 12.85 -11.21 -7.74
N THR A 176 12.66 -11.02 -9.05
CA THR A 176 13.19 -9.90 -9.85
C THR A 176 12.86 -8.56 -9.20
N VAL A 177 13.88 -7.72 -9.02
CA VAL A 177 13.73 -6.32 -8.60
C VAL A 177 13.72 -5.46 -9.85
N ASN A 178 12.59 -4.80 -10.11
CA ASN A 178 12.41 -4.03 -11.33
C ASN A 178 13.09 -2.65 -11.22
N PRO A 179 13.56 -2.06 -12.34
CA PRO A 179 14.19 -0.75 -12.36
C PRO A 179 13.14 0.38 -12.27
N ILE A 180 12.52 0.51 -11.10
CA ILE A 180 11.38 1.41 -10.87
C ILE A 180 11.71 2.88 -11.14
N ASP A 181 12.94 3.33 -10.85
CA ASP A 181 13.37 4.71 -11.16
C ASP A 181 13.21 5.04 -12.66
N SER A 182 13.58 4.10 -13.55
CA SER A 182 13.43 4.26 -15.00
C SER A 182 11.96 4.29 -15.41
N VAL A 183 11.13 3.41 -14.83
CA VAL A 183 9.68 3.37 -15.12
C VAL A 183 9.00 4.67 -14.70
N ILE A 184 9.37 5.22 -13.54
CA ILE A 184 8.83 6.50 -13.05
C ILE A 184 9.29 7.65 -13.96
N ALA A 185 10.55 7.67 -14.39
CA ALA A 185 11.05 8.68 -15.32
C ALA A 185 10.25 8.68 -16.63
N THR A 186 9.99 7.50 -17.19
CA THR A 186 9.13 7.34 -18.38
C THR A 186 7.70 7.83 -18.13
N ALA A 187 7.10 7.47 -16.99
CA ALA A 187 5.76 7.95 -16.63
C ALA A 187 5.68 9.48 -16.63
N LYS A 188 6.67 10.14 -16.00
CA LYS A 188 6.77 11.61 -15.95
C LYS A 188 6.94 12.24 -17.32
N GLU A 189 7.77 11.66 -18.18
CA GLU A 189 7.97 12.15 -19.55
C GLU A 189 6.65 12.16 -20.34
N TRP A 190 5.76 11.19 -20.08
CA TRP A 190 4.47 11.08 -20.76
C TRP A 190 3.33 11.84 -20.08
N GLY A 191 3.57 12.38 -18.88
CA GLY A 191 2.51 12.92 -18.04
C GLY A 191 1.52 11.84 -17.56
N ALA A 192 1.98 10.60 -17.45
CA ALA A 192 1.27 9.49 -16.82
C ALA A 192 1.58 9.44 -15.32
N ILE A 193 0.65 8.89 -14.53
CA ILE A 193 0.93 8.61 -13.12
C ILE A 193 1.58 7.23 -12.95
N SER A 194 2.46 7.12 -11.97
CA SER A 194 3.18 5.89 -11.59
C SER A 194 2.57 5.26 -10.34
N VAL A 195 2.16 3.99 -10.45
CA VAL A 195 1.60 3.21 -9.34
C VAL A 195 2.49 2.01 -9.06
N ILE A 196 3.09 1.95 -7.88
CA ILE A 196 4.09 0.92 -7.57
C ILE A 196 3.54 -0.06 -6.53
N ASP A 197 3.44 -1.35 -6.91
CA ASP A 197 3.18 -2.44 -5.96
C ASP A 197 4.48 -2.83 -5.25
N GLY A 198 4.61 -2.39 -4.00
CA GLY A 198 5.73 -2.64 -3.12
C GLY A 198 5.56 -3.82 -2.16
N ALA A 199 4.56 -4.68 -2.35
CA ALA A 199 4.21 -5.70 -1.37
C ALA A 199 5.36 -6.66 -1.03
N GLN A 200 6.25 -6.95 -1.99
CA GLN A 200 7.47 -7.73 -1.74
C GLN A 200 8.69 -6.85 -1.47
N ALA A 201 8.83 -5.70 -2.12
CA ALA A 201 10.02 -4.86 -1.94
C ALA A 201 10.15 -4.35 -0.49
N VAL A 202 9.06 -3.88 0.12
CA VAL A 202 9.10 -3.28 1.48
C VAL A 202 9.66 -4.23 2.55
N PRO A 203 9.29 -5.53 2.60
CA PRO A 203 9.93 -6.50 3.49
C PRO A 203 11.42 -6.79 3.22
N HIS A 204 11.87 -6.66 1.96
CA HIS A 204 13.16 -7.22 1.52
C HIS A 204 14.24 -6.17 1.26
N MET A 205 13.88 -4.90 1.10
CA MET A 205 14.85 -3.83 0.82
C MET A 205 14.41 -2.49 1.41
N LYS A 206 15.40 -1.60 1.58
CA LYS A 206 15.11 -0.21 1.97
C LYS A 206 14.48 0.52 0.79
N VAL A 207 13.30 1.06 1.00
CA VAL A 207 12.58 1.89 0.03
C VAL A 207 12.64 3.35 0.48
N ASP A 208 12.92 4.25 -0.46
CA ASP A 208 13.00 5.68 -0.22
C ASP A 208 12.05 6.39 -1.20
N ILE A 209 10.87 6.75 -0.70
CA ILE A 209 9.79 7.27 -1.54
C ILE A 209 10.10 8.69 -2.01
N ALA A 210 10.73 9.52 -1.16
CA ALA A 210 11.16 10.85 -1.58
C ALA A 210 12.20 10.78 -2.70
N LYS A 211 13.06 9.77 -2.71
CA LYS A 211 14.02 9.55 -3.80
C LYS A 211 13.38 8.97 -5.06
N LEU A 212 12.52 7.95 -4.93
CA LEU A 212 11.83 7.32 -6.06
C LEU A 212 10.92 8.32 -6.77
N ASP A 213 10.27 9.21 -6.00
CA ASP A 213 9.37 10.24 -6.50
C ASP A 213 8.26 9.65 -7.39
N CYS A 214 7.69 8.53 -6.97
CA CYS A 214 6.51 7.90 -7.56
C CYS A 214 5.22 8.60 -7.12
N ASP A 215 4.17 8.46 -7.91
CA ASP A 215 2.88 9.06 -7.61
C ASP A 215 2.11 8.28 -6.54
N PHE A 216 2.16 6.94 -6.61
CA PHE A 216 1.59 6.04 -5.61
C PHE A 216 2.49 4.85 -5.31
N TYR A 217 2.46 4.40 -4.05
CA TYR A 217 3.19 3.23 -3.57
C TYR A 217 2.37 2.44 -2.55
N ALA A 218 2.16 1.14 -2.78
CA ALA A 218 1.29 0.31 -1.94
C ALA A 218 2.02 -0.90 -1.34
N PHE A 219 1.73 -1.25 -0.08
CA PHE A 219 2.24 -2.49 0.53
C PHE A 219 1.31 -3.05 1.62
N SER A 220 1.55 -4.30 2.03
CA SER A 220 0.76 -5.02 3.02
C SER A 220 1.58 -5.33 4.27
N GLY A 221 1.01 -5.09 5.45
CA GLY A 221 1.68 -5.33 6.73
C GLY A 221 2.02 -6.81 6.95
N HIS A 222 1.17 -7.74 6.50
CA HIS A 222 1.35 -9.17 6.76
C HIS A 222 2.59 -9.78 6.12
N LYS A 223 3.19 -9.13 5.10
CA LYS A 223 4.44 -9.58 4.48
C LYS A 223 5.68 -9.04 5.19
N MET A 224 5.55 -7.96 5.96
CA MET A 224 6.64 -7.30 6.69
C MET A 224 6.51 -7.45 8.21
N LEU A 225 6.31 -8.69 8.69
CA LEU A 225 6.19 -9.07 10.10
C LEU A 225 4.97 -8.52 10.85
N GLY A 226 4.18 -7.63 10.22
CA GLY A 226 3.00 -6.99 10.80
C GLY A 226 1.72 -7.83 10.72
N PRO A 227 0.60 -7.34 11.29
CA PRO A 227 -0.68 -8.04 11.32
C PRO A 227 -1.31 -8.26 9.93
N THR A 228 -2.26 -9.17 9.86
CA THR A 228 -3.22 -9.27 8.73
C THR A 228 -4.24 -8.14 8.79
N GLY A 229 -4.87 -7.82 7.65
CA GLY A 229 -5.93 -6.82 7.58
C GLY A 229 -5.45 -5.38 7.72
N VAL A 230 -4.15 -5.13 7.52
CA VAL A 230 -3.60 -3.78 7.41
C VAL A 230 -2.65 -3.70 6.21
N GLY A 231 -2.82 -2.65 5.44
CA GLY A 231 -1.98 -2.21 4.34
C GLY A 231 -1.79 -0.70 4.40
N VAL A 232 -0.96 -0.22 3.50
CA VAL A 232 -0.65 1.20 3.38
C VAL A 232 -0.70 1.57 1.92
N LEU A 233 -1.29 2.73 1.63
CA LEU A 233 -1.14 3.47 0.40
C LEU A 233 -0.37 4.73 0.71
N ILE A 234 0.69 4.99 -0.03
CA ILE A 234 1.33 6.30 -0.11
C ILE A 234 0.90 6.91 -1.43
N GLY A 235 0.47 8.17 -1.42
CA GLY A 235 0.13 8.91 -2.64
C GLY A 235 0.59 10.35 -2.55
N ARG A 236 0.96 10.97 -3.68
CA ARG A 236 1.28 12.40 -3.68
C ARG A 236 0.07 13.23 -3.25
N THR A 237 0.32 14.27 -2.46
CA THR A 237 -0.74 15.11 -1.87
C THR A 237 -1.64 15.74 -2.91
N ASP A 238 -1.08 16.27 -4.00
CA ASP A 238 -1.83 16.91 -5.09
C ASP A 238 -2.83 15.93 -5.74
N LEU A 239 -2.37 14.72 -6.07
CA LEU A 239 -3.25 13.69 -6.63
C LEU A 239 -4.31 13.23 -5.61
N LEU A 240 -3.91 13.00 -4.36
CA LEU A 240 -4.83 12.59 -3.30
C LEU A 240 -5.91 13.63 -3.02
N GLU A 241 -5.61 14.92 -3.13
CA GLU A 241 -6.57 16.01 -2.97
C GLU A 241 -7.60 16.02 -4.09
N GLU A 242 -7.19 15.78 -5.34
CA GLU A 242 -8.05 15.77 -6.53
C GLU A 242 -8.92 14.50 -6.68
N MET A 243 -8.48 13.39 -6.09
CA MET A 243 -9.19 12.11 -6.11
C MET A 243 -10.55 12.16 -5.40
N ASP A 244 -11.54 11.45 -5.95
CA ASP A 244 -12.85 11.32 -5.30
C ASP A 244 -12.78 10.32 -4.14
N PRO A 245 -13.72 10.33 -3.16
CA PRO A 245 -13.72 9.32 -2.11
C PRO A 245 -13.87 7.89 -2.64
N PHE A 246 -13.19 6.94 -1.98
CA PHE A 246 -13.31 5.51 -2.31
C PHE A 246 -14.48 4.85 -1.58
N MET A 247 -14.51 4.94 -0.25
CA MET A 247 -15.61 4.48 0.58
C MET A 247 -16.30 5.66 1.26
N GLY A 248 -17.63 5.63 1.34
CA GLY A 248 -18.44 6.64 2.04
C GLY A 248 -18.87 6.16 3.43
N GLY A 249 -18.79 7.03 4.43
CA GLY A 249 -19.20 6.70 5.79
C GLY A 249 -18.77 7.73 6.83
N GLY A 250 -18.74 7.33 8.11
CA GLY A 250 -18.17 8.15 9.18
C GLY A 250 -16.67 8.38 9.00
N GLU A 251 -16.11 9.31 9.78
CA GLU A 251 -14.68 9.73 9.82
C GLU A 251 -14.13 10.41 8.55
N MET A 252 -14.59 10.02 7.36
CA MET A 252 -14.13 10.57 6.08
C MET A 252 -14.85 11.85 5.63
N ILE A 253 -15.86 12.27 6.38
CA ILE A 253 -16.70 13.45 6.13
C ILE A 253 -16.19 14.68 6.89
N ASP A 254 -16.42 15.87 6.33
CA ASP A 254 -16.33 17.17 7.03
C ASP A 254 -17.73 17.62 7.48
N LYS A 255 -18.70 17.66 6.56
CA LYS A 255 -20.11 18.00 6.86
C LYS A 255 -21.06 17.04 6.17
N VAL A 256 -22.18 16.75 6.85
CA VAL A 256 -23.29 15.95 6.30
C VAL A 256 -24.59 16.69 6.50
N THR A 257 -25.35 16.83 5.43
CA THR A 257 -26.76 17.22 5.44
C THR A 257 -27.61 16.07 4.91
N LEU A 258 -28.94 16.22 4.90
CA LEU A 258 -29.84 15.21 4.35
C LEU A 258 -29.64 14.96 2.84
N GLU A 259 -29.05 15.91 2.11
CA GLU A 259 -28.95 15.89 0.65
C GLU A 259 -27.51 15.81 0.13
N LYS A 260 -26.53 16.30 0.91
CA LYS A 260 -25.14 16.47 0.45
C LYS A 260 -24.14 16.23 1.57
N SER A 261 -22.93 15.85 1.19
CA SER A 261 -21.79 15.71 2.09
C SER A 261 -20.55 16.42 1.52
N THR A 262 -19.70 16.92 2.41
CA THR A 262 -18.33 17.36 2.09
C THR A 262 -17.33 16.44 2.77
N TRP A 263 -16.13 16.35 2.21
CA TRP A 263 -15.14 15.36 2.62
C TRP A 263 -14.09 15.95 3.56
N ASN A 264 -13.56 15.10 4.43
CA ASN A 264 -12.45 15.43 5.31
C ASN A 264 -11.17 15.67 4.48
N LYS A 265 -10.14 16.20 5.13
CA LYS A 265 -8.82 16.35 4.52
C LYS A 265 -8.18 14.98 4.28
N VAL A 266 -7.25 14.93 3.34
CA VAL A 266 -6.34 13.78 3.17
C VAL A 266 -5.48 13.66 4.43
N PRO A 267 -5.25 12.45 5.00
CA PRO A 267 -5.59 11.13 4.45
C PRO A 267 -6.98 10.62 4.84
N TRP A 268 -7.63 11.24 5.84
CA TRP A 268 -8.89 10.75 6.42
C TRP A 268 -10.04 10.68 5.41
N LYS A 269 -10.00 11.46 4.32
CA LYS A 269 -10.91 11.32 3.16
C LYS A 269 -11.05 9.86 2.65
N PHE A 270 -10.00 9.05 2.82
CA PHE A 270 -9.93 7.68 2.33
C PHE A 270 -10.06 6.61 3.43
N GLU A 271 -10.29 7.00 4.68
CA GLU A 271 -10.37 6.09 5.83
C GLU A 271 -11.78 6.11 6.43
N ALA A 272 -12.74 5.60 5.67
CA ALA A 272 -14.14 5.60 6.06
C ALA A 272 -14.43 4.59 7.18
N GLY A 273 -15.20 5.02 8.17
CA GLY A 273 -15.62 4.20 9.30
C GLY A 273 -14.56 4.06 10.39
N THR A 274 -14.82 3.21 11.38
CA THR A 274 -13.83 2.90 12.42
C THR A 274 -12.67 2.14 11.78
N PRO A 275 -11.43 2.65 11.84
CA PRO A 275 -10.31 2.00 11.19
C PRO A 275 -9.87 0.74 11.92
N ASN A 276 -8.98 -0.02 11.30
CA ASN A 276 -8.43 -1.24 11.89
C ASN A 276 -7.34 -0.93 12.94
N ILE A 277 -7.74 -0.27 14.04
CA ILE A 277 -6.86 0.43 14.99
C ILE A 277 -5.76 -0.51 15.55
N ALA A 278 -6.14 -1.68 16.04
CA ALA A 278 -5.20 -2.61 16.66
C ALA A 278 -4.15 -3.11 15.65
N GLN A 279 -4.57 -3.36 14.42
CA GLN A 279 -3.74 -3.86 13.34
C GLN A 279 -2.78 -2.79 12.84
N VAL A 280 -3.22 -1.53 12.75
CA VAL A 280 -2.34 -0.39 12.46
C VAL A 280 -1.30 -0.20 13.57
N ILE A 281 -1.70 -0.25 14.84
CA ILE A 281 -0.76 -0.19 15.97
C ILE A 281 0.25 -1.34 15.92
N GLY A 282 -0.23 -2.56 15.62
CA GLY A 282 0.62 -3.73 15.45
C GLY A 282 1.59 -3.60 14.28
N LEU A 283 1.18 -3.00 13.15
CA LEU A 283 2.07 -2.69 12.03
C LEU A 283 3.20 -1.76 12.47
N GLY A 284 2.91 -0.74 13.28
CA GLY A 284 3.97 0.13 13.79
C GLY A 284 4.94 -0.55 14.77
N ALA A 285 4.63 -1.75 15.28
CA ALA A 285 5.52 -2.54 16.14
C ALA A 285 6.33 -3.60 15.37
N ALA A 286 6.01 -3.81 14.10
CA ALA A 286 6.75 -4.64 13.16
C ALA A 286 8.01 -3.89 12.68
#